data_AF-A0A6G4QSI1-F1
#
_entry.id   AF-A0A6G4QSI1-F1
#
_cell.length_a   1.000
_cell.length_b   1.000
_cell.length_c   1.000
_cell.angle_alpha   90.00
_cell.angle_beta   90.00
_cell.angle_gamma   90.00
#
_symmetry.space_group_name_H-M   'P 1'
#
loop_
_entity.id
_entity.type
_entity.pdbx_description
1 polymer ?
#
loop_
_entity_poly.entity_id
_entity_poly.type
_entity_poly.pdbx_seq_one_letter_code
_entity_poly.pdbx_strand_id
1 'polypeptide(L)'
;MTKEEIDKLLDEMAAEAAAKGDDDLRPGLIYLNDRLYGTEIRTETISAVRGQRYRGIRVFVARGYDTRVITRKETAGLEVGAFEDLTPLD
;
A
#
# COMPACT_ATOMS: atom_id res chain seq x y z
N MET A 1 10.76 8.34 -0.49
CA MET A 1 9.64 8.44 -1.43
C MET A 1 8.76 9.60 -1.02
N THR A 2 8.28 10.41 -1.96
CA THR A 2 7.19 11.41 -1.77
C THR A 2 5.82 10.74 -1.92
N LYS A 3 4.74 11.48 -1.64
CA LYS A 3 3.37 11.01 -1.91
C LYS A 3 3.18 10.66 -3.38
N GLU A 4 3.60 11.52 -4.29
CA GLU A 4 3.42 11.35 -5.73
C GLU A 4 4.19 10.13 -6.25
N GLU A 5 5.38 9.86 -5.72
CA GLU A 5 6.15 8.67 -6.06
C GLU A 5 5.45 7.39 -5.59
N ILE A 6 4.81 7.41 -4.41
CA ILE A 6 4.01 6.28 -3.91
C ILE A 6 2.79 6.08 -4.80
N ASP A 7 2.03 7.14 -5.10
CA ASP A 7 0.83 7.06 -5.94
C ASP A 7 1.16 6.48 -7.32
N LYS A 8 2.21 7.01 -7.96
CA LYS A 8 2.68 6.52 -9.25
C LYS A 8 3.07 5.04 -9.19
N LEU A 9 3.81 4.63 -8.16
CA LEU A 9 4.22 3.23 -8.02
C LEU A 9 3.02 2.29 -7.83
N LEU A 10 2.00 2.70 -7.06
CA LEU A 10 0.77 1.93 -6.90
C LEU A 10 0.05 1.71 -8.23
N ASP A 11 -0.06 2.77 -9.04
CA ASP A 11 -0.70 2.71 -10.35
C ASP A 11 0.10 1.85 -11.34
N GLU A 12 1.44 1.98 -11.34
CA GLU A 12 2.33 1.17 -12.17
C GLU A 12 2.22 -0.33 -11.83
N MET A 13 2.24 -0.69 -10.55
CA MET A 13 2.09 -2.08 -10.11
C MET A 13 0.71 -2.65 -10.46
N ALA A 14 -0.36 -1.87 -10.30
CA ALA A 14 -1.71 -2.29 -10.67
C ALA A 14 -1.84 -2.51 -12.19
N ALA A 15 -1.26 -1.60 -12.99
CA ALA A 15 -1.23 -1.72 -14.45
C ALA A 15 -0.40 -2.94 -14.91
N GLU A 16 0.75 -3.18 -14.28
CA GLU A 16 1.60 -4.34 -14.57
C GLU A 16 0.88 -5.66 -14.26
N ALA A 17 0.25 -5.77 -13.08
CA ALA A 17 -0.54 -6.94 -12.69
C ALA A 17 -1.67 -7.20 -13.69
N ALA A 18 -2.38 -6.16 -14.11
CA ALA A 18 -3.44 -6.27 -15.12
C ALA A 18 -2.91 -6.72 -16.49
N ALA A 19 -1.79 -6.14 -16.95
CA ALA A 19 -1.18 -6.49 -18.23
C ALA A 19 -0.68 -7.93 -18.28
N LYS A 20 -0.20 -8.46 -17.15
CA LYS A 20 0.30 -9.83 -17.02
C LYS A 20 -0.78 -10.84 -16.62
N GLY A 21 -1.95 -10.37 -16.19
CA GLY A 21 -2.98 -11.22 -15.60
C GLY A 21 -2.52 -11.90 -14.30
N ASP A 22 -1.62 -11.26 -13.55
CA ASP A 22 -0.98 -11.82 -12.36
C ASP A 22 -1.32 -10.99 -11.12
N ASP A 23 -2.27 -11.47 -10.32
CA ASP A 23 -2.75 -10.76 -9.12
C ASP A 23 -1.68 -10.65 -8.02
N ASP A 24 -0.69 -11.55 -8.03
CA ASP A 24 0.41 -11.55 -7.07
C ASP A 24 1.26 -10.28 -7.17
N LEU A 25 1.28 -9.63 -8.34
CA LEU A 25 2.04 -8.40 -8.61
C LEU A 25 1.31 -7.12 -8.16
N ARG A 26 0.03 -7.21 -7.77
CA ARG A 26 -0.68 -6.04 -7.25
C ARG A 26 -0.02 -5.52 -5.97
N PRO A 27 -0.18 -4.23 -5.64
CA PRO A 27 0.24 -3.71 -4.34
C PRO A 27 -0.39 -4.49 -3.18
N GLY A 28 0.45 -4.93 -2.23
CA GLY A 28 0.04 -5.68 -1.05
C GLY A 28 0.15 -4.87 0.23
N LEU A 29 1.27 -4.16 0.42
CA LEU A 29 1.57 -3.42 1.64
C LEU A 29 2.45 -2.21 1.35
N ILE A 30 2.16 -1.12 2.06
CA ILE A 30 3.03 0.06 2.15
C ILE A 30 3.72 0.03 3.51
N TYR A 31 5.04 -0.10 3.51
CA TYR A 31 5.84 0.29 4.67
C TYR A 31 6.03 1.80 4.57
N LEU A 32 5.53 2.54 5.57
CA LEU A 32 5.52 3.99 5.56
C LEU A 32 6.37 4.53 6.71
N ASN A 33 7.31 5.42 6.39
CA ASN A 33 7.99 6.19 7.41
C ASN A 33 7.02 7.15 8.11
N ASP A 34 7.11 7.26 9.43
CA ASP A 34 6.20 8.08 10.25
C ASP A 34 6.18 9.57 9.87
N ARG A 35 7.26 10.09 9.28
CA ARG A 35 7.34 11.49 8.80
C ARG A 35 6.31 11.85 7.73
N LEU A 36 5.89 10.86 6.94
CA LEU A 36 4.87 11.05 5.89
C LEU A 36 3.45 10.78 6.40
N TYR A 37 3.32 10.15 7.57
CA TYR A 37 2.03 9.73 8.11
C TYR A 37 1.26 10.93 8.69
N GLY A 38 0.02 11.12 8.21
CA GLY A 38 -0.86 12.21 8.64
C GLY A 38 -0.51 13.59 8.08
N THR A 39 0.67 13.75 7.48
CA THR A 39 1.13 14.97 6.81
C THR A 39 0.83 14.88 5.31
N GLU A 40 1.57 14.01 4.63
CA GLU A 40 1.50 13.76 3.19
C GLU A 40 0.50 12.62 2.89
N ILE A 41 0.55 11.56 3.70
CA ILE A 41 -0.27 10.36 3.55
C ILE A 41 -1.30 10.31 4.67
N ARG A 42 -2.56 10.60 4.32
CA ARG A 42 -3.71 10.42 5.22
C ARG A 42 -4.29 9.03 5.01
N THR A 43 -4.16 8.18 6.02
CA THR A 43 -4.75 6.84 6.02
C THR A 43 -6.16 6.86 6.59
N GLU A 44 -6.98 5.93 6.14
CA GLU A 44 -8.28 5.62 6.75
C GLU A 44 -8.22 4.33 7.58
N THR A 45 -9.06 4.22 8.60
CA THR A 45 -9.21 2.99 9.40
C THR A 45 -10.66 2.86 9.84
N ILE A 46 -11.34 1.83 9.34
CA ILE A 46 -12.75 1.58 9.68
C ILE A 46 -12.90 0.52 10.78
N SER A 47 -11.88 -0.32 11.00
CA SER A 47 -11.81 -1.30 12.07
C SER A 47 -10.37 -1.70 12.38
N ALA A 48 -10.12 -2.18 13.60
CA ALA A 48 -8.79 -2.67 13.99
C ALA A 48 -8.32 -3.85 13.14
N VAL A 49 -9.25 -4.72 12.70
CA VAL A 49 -8.94 -5.89 11.86
C VAL A 49 -8.50 -5.46 10.46
N ARG A 50 -9.25 -4.54 9.80
CA ARG A 50 -8.88 -4.01 8.49
C ARG A 50 -7.57 -3.23 8.51
N GLY A 51 -7.31 -2.60 9.67
CA GLY A 51 -6.18 -1.72 9.93
C GLY A 51 -6.15 -0.50 9.03
N GLN A 52 -5.01 0.18 9.04
CA GLN A 52 -4.84 1.44 8.32
C GLN A 52 -4.61 1.19 6.83
N ARG A 53 -5.27 2.01 6.00
CA ARG A 53 -5.26 1.88 4.55
C ARG A 53 -5.02 3.22 3.88
N TYR A 54 -4.27 3.20 2.78
CA TYR A 54 -4.11 4.32 1.86
C TYR A 54 -4.46 3.81 0.46
N ARG A 55 -5.47 4.43 -0.17
CA ARG A 55 -6.02 3.97 -1.47
C ARG A 55 -6.39 2.47 -1.46
N GLY A 56 -6.93 1.95 -0.36
CA GLY A 56 -7.26 0.52 -0.18
C GLY A 56 -6.06 -0.39 0.17
N ILE A 57 -4.81 0.09 0.07
CA ILE A 57 -3.62 -0.73 0.35
C ILE A 57 -3.26 -0.67 1.84
N ARG A 58 -2.92 -1.82 2.45
CA ARG A 58 -2.50 -1.90 3.87
C ARG A 58 -1.29 -1.01 4.10
N VAL A 59 -1.27 -0.31 5.23
CA VAL A 59 -0.14 0.52 5.65
C VAL A 59 0.39 0.05 6.99
N PHE A 60 1.69 -0.22 7.05
CA PHE A 60 2.43 -0.34 8.30
C PHE A 60 3.31 0.90 8.48
N VAL A 61 3.15 1.57 9.61
CA VAL A 61 3.85 2.82 9.92
C VAL A 61 4.88 2.56 11.00
N ALA A 62 6.12 2.97 10.77
CA ALA A 62 7.14 3.01 11.80
C ALA A 62 8.24 4.02 11.43
N ARG A 63 8.88 4.61 12.45
CA ARG A 63 10.01 5.53 12.26
C ARG A 63 11.22 4.89 11.59
N GLY A 64 11.43 3.59 11.81
CA GLY A 64 12.55 2.83 11.27
C GLY A 64 12.33 2.28 9.85
N TYR A 65 11.17 2.51 9.24
CA TYR A 65 10.91 2.05 7.88
C TYR A 65 11.47 3.04 6.86
N ASP A 66 12.18 2.51 5.87
CA ASP A 66 12.30 3.17 4.57
C ASP A 66 10.97 3.00 3.84
N THR A 67 10.39 4.12 3.38
CA THR A 67 9.11 4.08 2.69
C THR A 67 9.23 3.27 1.40
N ARG A 68 8.40 2.22 1.26
CA ARG A 68 8.35 1.35 0.08
C ARG A 68 6.99 0.65 -0.04
N VAL A 69 6.68 0.23 -1.26
CA VAL A 69 5.53 -0.62 -1.57
C VAL A 69 6.04 -2.01 -1.94
N ILE A 70 5.39 -3.05 -1.43
CA ILE A 70 5.66 -4.45 -1.82
C ILE A 70 4.41 -5.09 -2.42
N THR A 71 4.64 -6.10 -3.27
CA THR A 71 3.58 -6.86 -3.94
C THR A 71 2.79 -7.74 -2.97
N ARG A 72 1.60 -8.21 -3.36
CA ARG A 72 0.81 -9.18 -2.58
C ARG A 72 1.63 -10.45 -2.29
N LYS A 73 2.37 -10.95 -3.27
CA LYS A 73 3.24 -12.12 -3.11
C LYS A 73 4.31 -11.94 -2.02
N GLU A 74 4.94 -10.78 -1.97
CA GLU A 74 5.98 -10.48 -0.98
C GLU A 74 5.44 -10.34 0.45
N THR A 75 4.13 -10.21 0.64
CA THR A 75 3.52 -10.17 1.98
C THR A 75 3.33 -11.55 2.61
N ALA A 76 3.74 -12.63 1.94
CA ALA A 76 3.62 -13.98 2.47
C ALA A 76 4.25 -14.08 3.88
N GLY A 77 3.46 -14.54 4.85
CA GLY A 77 3.86 -14.64 6.27
C GLY A 77 3.68 -13.36 7.08
N LEU A 78 3.09 -12.30 6.52
CA LEU A 78 2.75 -11.08 7.22
C LEU A 78 1.24 -11.00 7.52
N GLU A 79 0.89 -10.44 8.67
CA GLU A 79 -0.50 -10.16 9.08
C GLU A 79 -1.05 -8.89 8.42
N VAL A 80 -1.19 -8.92 7.08
CA VAL A 80 -1.71 -7.78 6.30
C VAL A 80 -3.24 -7.74 6.18
N GLY A 81 -3.91 -8.83 6.59
CA GLY A 81 -5.36 -9.01 6.47
C GLY A 81 -5.80 -9.25 5.03
N ALA A 82 -7.10 -9.10 4.76
CA ALA A 82 -7.63 -9.22 3.40
C ALA A 82 -7.05 -8.12 2.48
N PHE A 83 -6.77 -8.50 1.23
CA PHE A 83 -6.43 -7.54 0.20
C PHE A 83 -7.69 -6.84 -0.32
N GLU A 84 -7.52 -5.58 -0.71
CA GLU A 84 -8.56 -4.75 -1.31
C GLU A 84 -8.05 -4.24 -2.67
N ASP A 85 -8.98 -3.78 -3.50
CA ASP A 85 -8.63 -3.15 -4.76
C ASP A 85 -8.05 -1.76 -4.55
N LEU A 86 -7.12 -1.38 -5.44
CA LEU A 86 -6.53 -0.06 -5.44
C LEU A 86 -7.60 0.99 -5.76
N THR A 87 -7.76 1.96 -4.87
CA THR A 87 -8.66 3.10 -5.11
C THR A 87 -7.99 4.09 -6.09
N PRO A 88 -8.66 4.51 -7.18
CA PRO A 88 -8.16 5.56 -8.07
C PRO A 88 -7.93 6.89 -7.32
N LEU A 89 -7.10 7.77 -7.89
CA LEU A 89 -7.04 9.16 -7.45
C LEU A 89 -8.32 9.88 -7.91
N ASP A 90 -8.87 10.74 -7.03
CA ASP A 90 -9.97 11.64 -7.36
C ASP A 90 -9.52 12.79 -8.29
#